data_AF-A0A7S3NTZ6-F1
#
_entry.id   AF-A0A7S3NTZ6-F1
#
_cell.length_a   1.000
_cell.length_b   1.000
_cell.length_c   1.000
_cell.angle_alpha   90.00
_cell.angle_beta   90.00
_cell.angle_gamma   90.00
#
_symmetry.space_group_name_H-M   'P 1'
#
loop_
_entity.id
_entity.type
_entity.pdbx_description
1 polymer ?
#
loop_
_entity_poly.entity_id
_entity_poly.type
_entity_poly.pdbx_seq_one_letter_code
_entity_poly.pdbx_strand_id
1 'polypeptide(L)'
;LLEIIEKGYSLSLFHDFKAEKFFSRFWTQMLHKHTGDDFIGKSFRSQFIKDLLDQEDSPEPKIKSYPLSHYQELLKKWKDILSRRLILQGAPQNLVEISRPLANFTYKNGMELPGQYLELDTEPFLSTRILISRFETKVSQNSGKRIIIRTNSGKRLTYAISNNNCRGFDNASKIDERLTQFKVFMNKILMYMHPETMRRGIRFGVYKKIVFPFTKLREDYGINTLDEIYEIACSHNGLDPDTANVLFSRDIKNILSNKMG
;
A
#
# COMPACT_ATOMS: atom_id res chain seq x y z
N LEU A 1 7.16 12.92 -1.99
CA LEU A 1 6.62 13.67 -0.83
C LEU A 1 7.11 13.08 0.50
N LEU A 2 6.85 11.80 0.80
CA LEU A 2 7.33 11.16 2.03
C LEU A 2 8.86 11.14 2.17
N GLU A 3 9.59 10.93 1.07
CA GLU A 3 11.07 10.96 1.07
C GLU A 3 11.67 12.37 1.26
N ILE A 4 10.86 13.41 1.04
CA ILE A 4 11.24 14.82 1.19
C ILE A 4 11.03 15.26 2.65
N ILE A 5 9.96 14.75 3.26
CA ILE A 5 9.63 14.93 4.67
C ILE A 5 10.64 14.18 5.56
N GLU A 6 11.06 12.97 5.19
CA GLU A 6 12.04 12.18 5.96
C GLU A 6 13.47 12.73 5.92
N LYS A 7 13.86 13.45 4.85
CA LYS A 7 15.24 13.92 4.67
C LYS A 7 15.49 15.35 5.17
N GLY A 8 14.51 15.97 5.83
CA GLY A 8 14.68 17.29 6.45
C GLY A 8 15.02 18.41 5.47
N TYR A 9 14.66 18.27 4.19
CA TYR A 9 14.85 19.34 3.22
C TYR A 9 13.90 20.49 3.56
N SER A 10 14.46 21.63 3.94
CA SER A 10 13.74 22.90 4.04
C SER A 10 12.95 23.15 2.76
N LEU A 11 11.67 23.52 2.91
CA LEU A 11 10.77 23.94 1.83
C LEU A 11 11.35 25.09 0.97
N SER A 12 12.40 25.79 1.44
CA SER A 12 13.13 26.79 0.66
C SER A 12 13.93 26.19 -0.52
N LEU A 13 14.23 24.89 -0.51
CA LEU A 13 14.89 24.20 -1.64
C LEU A 13 13.94 23.80 -2.78
N PHE A 14 12.63 23.91 -2.58
CA PHE A 14 11.64 23.67 -3.64
C PHE A 14 11.54 24.81 -4.66
N HIS A 15 12.01 26.02 -4.28
CA HIS A 15 12.03 27.16 -5.19
C HIS A 15 13.11 27.04 -6.28
N ASP A 16 14.26 26.40 -5.97
CA ASP A 16 15.41 26.34 -6.88
C ASP A 16 15.62 24.97 -7.56
N PHE A 17 14.85 23.94 -7.20
CA PHE A 17 15.10 22.58 -7.68
C PHE A 17 13.97 22.02 -8.54
N LYS A 18 14.12 22.20 -9.86
CA LYS A 18 13.53 21.43 -10.99
C LYS A 18 12.44 20.43 -10.57
N ALA A 19 11.26 20.94 -10.21
CA ALA A 19 10.07 20.13 -9.97
C ALA A 19 9.83 19.18 -11.14
N GLU A 20 10.13 19.61 -12.37
CA GLU A 20 10.10 18.80 -13.59
C GLU A 20 11.02 17.57 -13.54
N LYS A 21 12.28 17.69 -13.07
CA LYS A 21 13.17 16.53 -12.91
C LYS A 21 12.71 15.61 -11.77
N PHE A 22 12.15 16.17 -10.70
CA PHE A 22 11.59 15.39 -9.60
C PHE A 22 10.35 14.61 -10.05
N PHE A 23 9.37 15.26 -10.69
CA PHE A 23 8.16 14.62 -11.20
C PHE A 23 8.47 13.65 -12.35
N SER A 24 9.37 14.00 -13.27
CA SER A 24 9.83 13.09 -14.33
C SER A 24 10.53 11.85 -13.76
N ARG A 25 11.38 12.00 -12.74
CA ARG A 25 12.00 10.85 -12.05
C ARG A 25 10.99 10.05 -11.22
N PHE A 26 10.10 10.73 -10.49
CA PHE A 26 9.03 10.12 -9.71
C PHE A 26 8.10 9.29 -10.62
N TRP A 27 7.77 9.79 -11.81
CA TRP A 27 6.98 9.07 -12.80
C TRP A 27 7.74 7.97 -13.51
N THR A 28 9.00 8.18 -13.89
CA THR A 28 9.85 7.11 -14.44
C THR A 28 9.99 5.96 -13.43
N GLN A 29 10.09 6.29 -12.14
CA GLN A 29 10.14 5.30 -11.06
C GLN A 29 8.78 4.67 -10.75
N MET A 30 7.66 5.40 -10.84
CA MET A 30 6.32 4.83 -10.66
C MET A 30 5.90 3.93 -11.84
N LEU A 31 6.22 4.33 -13.07
CA LEU A 31 5.97 3.60 -14.32
C LEU A 31 6.75 2.29 -14.37
N HIS A 32 8.05 2.30 -14.03
CA HIS A 32 8.83 1.06 -13.96
C HIS A 32 8.40 0.10 -12.85
N LYS A 33 7.65 0.57 -11.85
CA LYS A 33 7.51 -0.12 -10.56
C LYS A 33 6.11 -0.68 -10.29
N HIS A 34 5.08 -0.17 -10.97
CA HIS A 34 3.71 -0.63 -10.73
C HIS A 34 2.93 -1.11 -11.95
N THR A 35 3.49 -1.02 -13.15
CA THR A 35 2.70 -1.24 -14.36
C THR A 35 3.57 -1.74 -15.50
N GLY A 36 3.20 -2.86 -16.13
CA GLY A 36 3.62 -3.05 -17.53
C GLY A 36 3.18 -1.82 -18.33
N ASP A 37 3.92 -1.45 -19.37
CA ASP A 37 3.76 -0.23 -20.18
C ASP A 37 2.31 0.04 -20.71
N ASP A 38 1.38 -0.89 -20.51
CA ASP A 38 -0.03 -0.81 -20.89
C ASP A 38 -0.97 -0.16 -19.85
N PHE A 39 -0.61 -0.02 -18.56
CA PHE A 39 -1.57 0.45 -17.53
C PHE A 39 -1.84 1.96 -17.60
N ILE A 40 -0.80 2.75 -17.89
CA ILE A 40 -0.91 4.20 -18.11
C ILE A 40 -0.70 4.42 -19.60
N GLY A 41 -1.73 4.15 -20.39
CA GLY A 41 -1.67 4.32 -21.85
C GLY A 41 -1.05 5.66 -22.24
N LYS A 42 -0.21 5.67 -23.28
CA LYS A 42 0.59 6.83 -23.72
C LYS A 42 -0.21 8.14 -23.77
N SER A 43 -1.49 8.08 -24.17
CA SER A 43 -2.43 9.20 -24.18
C SER A 43 -2.67 9.84 -22.80
N PHE A 44 -2.77 9.05 -21.73
CA PHE A 44 -3.00 9.56 -20.37
C PHE A 44 -1.75 10.22 -19.79
N ARG A 45 -0.57 9.68 -20.09
CA ARG A 45 0.71 10.29 -19.76
C ARG A 45 0.86 11.65 -20.45
N SER A 46 0.52 11.71 -21.74
CA SER A 46 0.55 12.96 -22.49
C SER A 46 -0.44 13.99 -21.93
N GLN A 47 -1.65 13.58 -21.53
CA GLN A 47 -2.61 14.50 -20.92
C GLN A 47 -2.14 15.01 -19.55
N PHE A 48 -1.56 14.15 -18.70
CA PHE A 48 -1.00 14.58 -17.41
C PHE A 48 0.13 15.61 -17.58
N ILE A 49 1.05 15.34 -18.50
CA ILE A 49 2.15 16.26 -18.79
C ILE A 49 1.61 17.58 -19.35
N LYS A 50 0.60 17.54 -20.22
CA LYS A 50 -0.06 18.73 -20.75
C LYS A 50 -0.76 19.55 -19.66
N ASP A 51 -1.54 18.91 -18.79
CA ASP A 51 -2.25 19.56 -17.68
C ASP A 51 -1.29 20.15 -16.61
N LEU A 52 -0.09 19.58 -16.48
CA LEU A 52 0.91 20.02 -15.49
C LEU A 52 1.87 21.09 -16.06
N LEU A 53 1.94 21.22 -17.38
CA LEU A 53 2.85 22.14 -18.07
C LEU A 53 2.13 23.22 -18.91
N ASP A 54 0.80 23.22 -18.99
CA ASP A 54 0.01 24.05 -19.92
C ASP A 54 0.72 24.19 -21.27
N GLN A 55 0.96 23.07 -21.94
CA GLN A 55 1.58 23.07 -23.27
C GLN A 55 0.54 23.52 -24.31
N GLU A 56 0.25 24.82 -24.35
CA GLU A 56 -0.17 25.49 -25.58
C GLU A 56 1.07 25.62 -26.47
N ASP A 57 1.19 24.74 -27.47
CA ASP A 57 1.97 24.84 -28.72
C ASP A 57 3.17 25.81 -28.77
N SER A 58 4.00 25.86 -27.72
CA SER A 58 5.16 26.74 -27.60
C SER A 58 6.44 25.90 -27.66
N PRO A 59 7.42 26.26 -28.50
CA PRO A 59 8.64 25.48 -28.73
C PRO A 59 9.59 25.43 -27.52
N GLU A 60 9.34 26.21 -26.48
CA GLU A 60 10.10 26.19 -25.23
C GLU A 60 9.17 26.04 -24.01
N PRO A 61 9.36 25.01 -23.16
CA PRO A 61 8.58 24.82 -21.94
C PRO A 61 8.97 25.89 -20.91
N LYS A 62 8.19 26.97 -20.84
CA LYS A 62 8.31 27.94 -19.75
C LYS A 62 7.57 27.40 -18.53
N ILE A 63 8.32 26.99 -17.52
CA ILE A 63 7.77 26.58 -16.22
C ILE A 63 7.11 27.82 -15.59
N LYS A 64 5.78 27.93 -15.69
CA LYS A 64 5.03 28.88 -14.88
C LYS A 64 5.17 28.47 -13.41
N SER A 65 5.66 29.38 -12.57
CA SER A 65 5.70 29.17 -11.13
C SER A 65 4.28 29.32 -10.59
N TYR A 66 3.58 28.21 -10.41
CA TYR A 66 2.27 28.19 -9.77
C TYR A 66 2.42 28.12 -8.24
N PRO A 67 1.46 28.69 -7.48
CA PRO A 67 1.45 28.53 -6.03
C PRO A 67 1.23 27.05 -5.65
N LEU A 68 1.78 26.63 -4.51
CA LEU A 68 1.70 25.23 -4.04
C LEU A 68 0.26 24.68 -4.00
N SER A 69 -0.72 25.51 -3.66
CA SER A 69 -2.14 25.15 -3.65
C SER A 69 -2.64 24.64 -5.00
N HIS A 70 -2.16 25.23 -6.10
CA HIS A 70 -2.52 24.80 -7.45
C HIS A 70 -2.04 23.37 -7.74
N TYR A 71 -0.81 23.03 -7.35
CA TYR A 71 -0.28 21.67 -7.50
C TYR A 71 -1.02 20.67 -6.61
N GLN A 72 -1.46 21.07 -5.42
CA GLN A 72 -2.24 20.22 -4.51
C GLN A 72 -3.61 19.89 -5.10
N GLU A 73 -4.33 20.88 -5.63
CA GLU A 73 -5.61 20.69 -6.32
C GLU A 73 -5.47 19.79 -7.55
N LEU A 74 -4.42 20.01 -8.34
CA LEU A 74 -4.13 19.18 -9.51
C LEU A 74 -3.89 17.72 -9.09
N LEU A 75 -2.99 17.47 -8.13
CA LEU A 75 -2.70 16.13 -7.62
C LEU A 75 -3.95 15.43 -7.08
N LYS A 76 -4.84 16.17 -6.40
CA LYS A 76 -6.10 15.66 -5.89
C LYS A 76 -7.04 15.24 -7.04
N LYS A 77 -7.22 16.09 -8.04
CA LYS A 77 -8.00 15.75 -9.25
C LYS A 77 -7.47 14.48 -9.91
N TRP A 78 -6.14 14.32 -9.98
CA TRP A 78 -5.52 13.12 -10.55
C TRP A 78 -5.68 11.88 -9.66
N LYS A 79 -5.60 12.01 -8.33
CA LYS A 79 -5.94 10.94 -7.38
C LYS A 79 -7.36 10.44 -7.68
N ASP A 80 -8.32 11.34 -7.83
CA ASP A 80 -9.72 10.98 -8.08
C ASP A 80 -9.92 10.26 -9.41
N ILE A 81 -9.29 10.74 -10.50
CA ILE A 81 -9.36 10.10 -11.82
C ILE A 81 -8.77 8.69 -11.76
N LEU A 82 -7.60 8.53 -11.14
CA LEU A 82 -6.92 7.24 -11.01
C LEU A 82 -7.73 6.26 -10.15
N SER A 83 -8.26 6.72 -9.01
CA SER A 83 -9.12 5.93 -8.13
C SER A 83 -10.36 5.43 -8.85
N ARG A 84 -11.04 6.28 -9.62
CA ARG A 84 -12.21 5.87 -10.43
C ARG A 84 -11.84 4.81 -11.46
N ARG A 85 -10.71 4.97 -12.16
CA ARG A 85 -10.24 3.97 -13.14
C ARG A 85 -9.88 2.64 -12.47
N LEU A 86 -9.24 2.68 -11.32
CA LEU A 86 -8.91 1.50 -10.53
C LEU A 86 -10.18 0.75 -10.08
N ILE A 87 -11.21 1.46 -9.64
CA ILE A 87 -12.51 0.87 -9.28
C ILE A 87 -13.15 0.19 -10.51
N LEU A 88 -13.14 0.86 -11.66
CA LEU A 88 -13.71 0.31 -12.91
C LEU A 88 -12.95 -0.93 -13.42
N GLN A 89 -11.65 -1.03 -13.15
CA GLN A 89 -10.81 -2.19 -13.48
C GLN A 89 -10.77 -3.27 -12.39
N GLY A 90 -11.43 -3.06 -11.25
CA GLY A 90 -11.42 -3.95 -10.08
C GLY A 90 -12.03 -5.34 -10.29
N ALA A 91 -12.37 -5.69 -11.54
CA ALA A 91 -12.81 -7.02 -11.89
C ALA A 91 -11.72 -8.06 -11.54
N PRO A 92 -12.12 -9.21 -10.95
CA PRO A 92 -11.17 -10.26 -10.65
C PRO A 92 -10.51 -10.78 -11.93
N GLN A 93 -9.18 -10.80 -11.96
CA GLN A 93 -8.40 -11.32 -13.07
C GLN A 93 -8.19 -12.83 -12.93
N ASN A 94 -8.03 -13.52 -14.06
CA ASN A 94 -7.79 -14.95 -14.06
C ASN A 94 -6.32 -15.24 -13.69
N LEU A 95 -6.09 -16.09 -12.70
CA LEU A 95 -4.76 -16.49 -12.26
C LEU A 95 -3.97 -17.15 -13.39
N VAL A 96 -4.63 -17.85 -14.31
CA VAL A 96 -3.98 -18.49 -15.46
C VAL A 96 -3.29 -17.46 -16.36
N GLU A 97 -3.88 -16.27 -16.51
CA GLU A 97 -3.35 -15.17 -17.32
C GLU A 97 -2.17 -14.47 -16.63
N ILE A 98 -2.20 -14.41 -15.30
CA ILE A 98 -1.15 -13.77 -14.49
C ILE A 98 0.04 -14.72 -14.26
N SER A 99 -0.23 -15.98 -13.93
CA SER A 99 0.76 -16.98 -13.56
C SER A 99 0.25 -18.40 -13.80
N ARG A 100 0.54 -18.94 -14.98
CA ARG A 100 0.26 -20.35 -15.32
C ARG A 100 0.84 -21.35 -14.30
N PRO A 101 2.06 -21.20 -13.77
CA PRO A 101 2.60 -22.14 -12.79
C PRO A 101 1.78 -22.23 -11.50
N LEU A 102 1.27 -21.10 -10.99
CA LEU A 102 0.42 -21.09 -9.80
C LEU A 102 -0.98 -21.65 -10.10
N ALA A 103 -1.53 -21.34 -11.27
CA ALA A 103 -2.83 -21.87 -11.68
C ALA A 103 -2.82 -23.39 -11.89
N ASN A 104 -1.72 -23.93 -12.42
CA ASN A 104 -1.52 -25.36 -12.63
C ASN A 104 -0.82 -26.06 -11.46
N PHE A 105 -0.72 -25.38 -10.31
CA PHE A 105 -0.09 -25.96 -9.13
C PHE A 105 -0.85 -27.23 -8.73
N THR A 106 -0.13 -28.34 -8.66
CA THR A 106 -0.65 -29.62 -8.19
C THR A 106 0.08 -30.04 -6.93
N TYR A 107 -0.67 -30.59 -5.98
CA TYR A 107 -0.23 -30.99 -4.65
C TYR A 107 0.90 -32.05 -4.61
N LYS A 108 1.37 -32.56 -5.75
CA LYS A 108 2.29 -33.71 -5.83
C LYS A 108 3.59 -33.56 -5.01
N ASN A 109 4.01 -32.33 -4.70
CA ASN A 109 5.24 -32.06 -3.93
C ASN A 109 4.99 -31.54 -2.50
N GLY A 110 3.76 -31.53 -2.00
CA GLY A 110 3.45 -31.21 -0.59
C GLY A 110 4.06 -29.90 -0.09
N MET A 111 3.83 -28.78 -0.80
CA MET A 111 4.42 -27.49 -0.42
C MET A 111 3.75 -26.95 0.84
N GLU A 112 4.56 -26.63 1.84
CA GLU A 112 4.11 -26.04 3.11
C GLU A 112 3.60 -24.61 2.94
N LEU A 113 2.59 -24.26 3.74
CA LEU A 113 2.06 -22.90 3.77
C LEU A 113 3.12 -21.96 4.40
N PRO A 114 3.53 -20.88 3.70
CA PRO A 114 4.50 -19.96 4.24
C PRO A 114 4.00 -19.27 5.51
N GLY A 115 4.90 -19.02 6.46
CA GLY A 115 4.58 -18.33 7.72
C GLY A 115 3.77 -19.14 8.73
N GLN A 116 3.51 -20.44 8.48
CA GLN A 116 2.74 -21.29 9.40
C GLN A 116 3.40 -21.49 10.77
N TYR A 117 4.72 -21.30 10.87
CA TYR A 117 5.50 -21.51 12.10
C TYR A 117 5.75 -20.24 12.91
N LEU A 118 5.22 -19.08 12.48
CA LEU A 118 5.47 -17.79 13.14
C LEU A 118 4.88 -17.71 14.56
N GLU A 119 3.84 -18.48 14.84
CA GLU A 119 3.06 -18.41 16.08
C GLU A 119 3.27 -19.62 17.00
N LEU A 120 4.19 -20.53 16.66
CA LEU A 120 4.36 -21.76 17.42
C LEU A 120 5.15 -21.52 18.72
N ASP A 121 4.68 -22.19 19.78
CA ASP A 121 5.36 -22.30 21.06
C ASP A 121 6.30 -23.51 21.13
N THR A 122 6.04 -24.52 20.30
CA THR A 122 6.78 -25.77 20.25
C THR A 122 7.17 -26.12 18.82
N GLU A 123 8.12 -27.03 18.66
CA GLU A 123 8.48 -27.55 17.35
C GLU A 123 7.24 -28.16 16.66
N PRO A 124 6.99 -27.83 15.38
CA PRO A 124 5.80 -28.30 14.66
C PRO A 124 5.82 -29.81 14.48
N PHE A 125 4.74 -30.48 14.90
CA PHE A 125 4.52 -31.89 14.56
C PHE A 125 4.24 -32.03 13.06
N LEU A 126 4.84 -33.05 12.43
CA LEU A 126 4.64 -33.38 11.01
C LEU A 126 3.16 -33.50 10.62
N SER A 127 2.34 -34.04 11.51
CA SER A 127 0.88 -34.22 11.33
C SER A 127 0.09 -32.90 11.31
N THR A 128 0.66 -31.81 11.86
CA THR A 128 0.00 -30.50 11.96
C THR A 128 0.37 -29.55 10.83
N ARG A 129 1.21 -30.01 9.89
CA ARG A 129 1.65 -29.20 8.74
C ARG A 129 0.47 -28.82 7.85
N ILE A 130 0.36 -27.52 7.61
CA ILE A 130 -0.61 -26.96 6.67
C ILE A 130 0.07 -26.95 5.31
N LEU A 131 -0.46 -27.74 4.38
CA LEU A 131 0.07 -27.89 3.04
C LEU A 131 -0.83 -27.17 2.04
N ILE A 132 -0.24 -26.55 1.03
CA ILE A 132 -0.94 -25.88 -0.04
C ILE A 132 -1.48 -26.94 -1.00
N SER A 133 -2.80 -27.02 -1.14
CA SER A 133 -3.48 -27.92 -2.08
C SER A 133 -3.55 -27.30 -3.47
N ARG A 134 -4.00 -26.03 -3.57
CA ARG A 134 -4.14 -25.28 -4.82
C ARG A 134 -4.29 -23.78 -4.58
N PHE A 135 -4.11 -23.00 -5.63
CA PHE A 135 -4.46 -21.58 -5.67
C PHE A 135 -5.85 -21.41 -6.34
N GLU A 136 -6.66 -20.44 -5.90
CA GLU A 136 -7.92 -20.14 -6.59
C GLU A 136 -7.68 -19.41 -7.91
N THR A 137 -8.59 -19.62 -8.87
CA THR A 137 -8.45 -19.14 -10.26
C THR A 137 -8.64 -17.64 -10.42
N LYS A 138 -9.13 -16.94 -9.40
CA LYS A 138 -9.41 -15.50 -9.45
C LYS A 138 -8.51 -14.74 -8.49
N VAL A 139 -7.86 -13.70 -9.00
CA VAL A 139 -7.07 -12.74 -8.23
C VAL A 139 -7.87 -11.45 -8.13
N SER A 140 -8.18 -11.02 -6.91
CA SER A 140 -8.86 -9.74 -6.69
C SER A 140 -7.86 -8.59 -6.83
N GLN A 141 -8.31 -7.48 -7.42
CA GLN A 141 -7.52 -6.26 -7.66
C GLN A 141 -7.93 -5.10 -6.74
N ASN A 142 -9.08 -5.19 -6.05
CA ASN A 142 -9.55 -4.11 -5.17
C ASN A 142 -8.51 -3.81 -4.08
N SER A 143 -8.02 -2.56 -4.04
CA SER A 143 -6.97 -2.01 -3.18
C SER A 143 -5.61 -2.74 -3.18
N GLY A 144 -5.37 -3.64 -4.15
CA GLY A 144 -4.14 -4.42 -4.29
C GLY A 144 -4.39 -5.83 -4.81
N LYS A 145 -3.33 -6.51 -5.22
CA LYS A 145 -3.41 -7.91 -5.70
C LYS A 145 -3.62 -8.85 -4.52
N ARG A 146 -4.73 -9.58 -4.50
CA ARG A 146 -5.03 -10.60 -3.48
C ARG A 146 -5.07 -11.97 -4.10
N ILE A 147 -4.32 -12.91 -3.54
CA ILE A 147 -4.34 -14.32 -3.91
C ILE A 147 -5.01 -15.12 -2.81
N ILE A 148 -5.70 -16.18 -3.22
CA ILE A 148 -6.36 -17.10 -2.31
C ILE A 148 -5.73 -18.48 -2.45
N ILE A 149 -5.34 -19.03 -1.32
CA ILE A 149 -4.67 -20.32 -1.18
C ILE A 149 -5.63 -21.28 -0.48
N ARG A 150 -5.81 -22.48 -1.04
CA ARG A 150 -6.52 -23.57 -0.37
C ARG A 150 -5.55 -24.56 0.22
N THR A 151 -5.79 -24.93 1.48
CA THR A 151 -4.96 -25.89 2.22
C THR A 151 -5.42 -27.33 1.98
N ASN A 152 -4.60 -28.30 2.37
CA ASN A 152 -4.93 -29.72 2.43
C ASN A 152 -6.15 -30.01 3.32
N SER A 153 -6.40 -29.20 4.34
CA SER A 153 -7.61 -29.25 5.17
C SER A 153 -8.85 -28.61 4.52
N GLY A 154 -8.73 -28.06 3.30
CA GLY A 154 -9.82 -27.37 2.60
C GLY A 154 -10.04 -25.92 3.02
N LYS A 155 -9.28 -25.41 4.00
CA LYS A 155 -9.38 -24.01 4.46
C LYS A 155 -8.95 -23.05 3.35
N ARG A 156 -9.69 -21.95 3.22
CA ARG A 156 -9.42 -20.85 2.30
C ARG A 156 -8.68 -19.74 3.04
N LEU A 157 -7.50 -19.36 2.58
CA LEU A 157 -6.67 -18.32 3.16
C LEU A 157 -6.39 -17.24 2.11
N THR A 158 -6.67 -15.99 2.46
CA THR A 158 -6.48 -14.85 1.56
C THR A 158 -5.22 -14.09 1.96
N TYR A 159 -4.38 -13.77 0.97
CA TYR A 159 -3.15 -13.00 1.15
C TYR A 159 -3.14 -11.80 0.21
N ALA A 160 -2.89 -10.62 0.77
CA ALA A 160 -2.52 -9.44 0.01
C ALA A 160 -1.04 -9.54 -0.42
N ILE A 161 -0.78 -9.24 -1.69
CA ILE A 161 0.54 -9.24 -2.31
C ILE A 161 1.00 -7.79 -2.47
N SER A 162 2.18 -7.49 -1.93
CA SER A 162 2.84 -6.19 -2.11
C SER A 162 4.26 -6.39 -2.62
N ASN A 163 4.68 -5.62 -3.63
CA ASN A 163 6.05 -5.68 -4.15
C ASN A 163 7.00 -4.85 -3.28
N ASN A 164 8.16 -5.40 -2.93
CA ASN A 164 9.18 -4.78 -2.07
C ASN A 164 10.26 -4.00 -2.85
N ASN A 165 10.01 -3.63 -4.11
CA ASN A 165 11.02 -3.10 -5.04
C ASN A 165 11.57 -1.68 -4.71
N CYS A 166 11.44 -1.19 -3.48
CA CYS A 166 12.00 0.09 -3.05
C CYS A 166 13.30 -0.16 -2.26
N ARG A 167 14.45 0.31 -2.76
CA ARG A 167 15.77 0.19 -2.08
C ARG A 167 15.86 0.87 -0.69
N GLY A 168 14.79 1.50 -0.19
CA GLY A 168 14.67 2.02 1.18
C GLY A 168 13.69 1.24 2.09
N PHE A 169 12.96 0.27 1.55
CA PHE A 169 11.97 -0.53 2.30
C PHE A 169 12.60 -1.71 3.06
N ASP A 170 13.86 -2.05 2.81
CA ASP A 170 14.50 -3.20 3.46
C ASP A 170 14.60 -2.99 4.99
N ASN A 171 14.90 -1.78 5.46
CA ASN A 171 14.97 -1.50 6.88
C ASN A 171 13.57 -1.44 7.52
N ALA A 172 12.63 -0.72 6.90
CA ALA A 172 11.26 -0.62 7.41
C ALA A 172 10.55 -2.00 7.43
N SER A 173 10.75 -2.84 6.41
CA SER A 173 10.15 -4.17 6.33
C SER A 173 10.71 -5.13 7.39
N LYS A 174 12.02 -5.06 7.66
CA LYS A 174 12.69 -5.79 8.75
C LYS A 174 12.23 -5.30 10.12
N ILE A 175 12.09 -4.00 10.32
CA ILE A 175 11.56 -3.43 11.58
C ILE A 175 10.13 -3.94 11.84
N ASP A 176 9.27 -3.92 10.83
CA ASP A 176 7.89 -4.40 10.93
C ASP A 176 7.84 -5.93 11.21
N GLU A 177 8.77 -6.71 10.66
CA GLU A 177 8.92 -8.13 11.00
C GLU A 177 9.38 -8.33 12.45
N ARG A 178 10.38 -7.57 12.92
CA ARG A 178 10.84 -7.62 14.32
C ARG A 178 9.76 -7.20 15.30
N LEU A 179 8.97 -6.19 14.98
CA LEU A 179 7.83 -5.77 15.78
C LEU A 179 6.77 -6.87 15.85
N THR A 180 6.54 -7.57 14.74
CA THR A 180 5.63 -8.72 14.70
C THR A 180 6.11 -9.85 15.62
N GLN A 181 7.40 -10.20 15.55
CA GLN A 181 8.02 -11.19 16.46
C GLN A 181 7.90 -10.76 17.92
N PHE A 182 8.12 -9.48 18.22
CA PHE A 182 7.97 -8.94 19.56
C PHE A 182 6.52 -9.07 20.08
N LYS A 183 5.52 -8.78 19.25
CA LYS A 183 4.09 -8.97 19.61
C LYS A 183 3.76 -10.43 19.90
N VAL A 184 4.28 -11.37 19.10
CA VAL A 184 4.14 -12.81 19.36
C VAL A 184 4.75 -13.17 20.71
N PHE A 185 5.98 -12.71 20.98
CA PHE A 185 6.64 -12.94 22.26
C PHE A 185 5.85 -12.35 23.45
N MET A 186 5.35 -11.12 23.33
CA MET A 186 4.53 -10.49 24.37
C MET A 186 3.22 -11.24 24.60
N ASN A 187 2.59 -11.77 23.54
CA ASN A 187 1.40 -12.62 23.69
C ASN A 187 1.71 -13.87 24.53
N LYS A 188 2.87 -14.49 24.36
CA LYS A 188 3.29 -15.64 25.19
C LYS A 188 3.37 -15.24 26.66
N ILE A 189 4.07 -14.15 26.97
CA ILE A 189 4.17 -13.65 28.36
C ILE A 189 2.79 -13.39 28.95
N LEU A 190 1.92 -12.68 28.22
CA LEU A 190 0.58 -12.34 28.69
C LEU A 190 -0.29 -13.58 28.96
N MET A 191 -0.15 -14.62 28.14
CA MET A 191 -0.93 -15.86 28.31
C MET A 191 -0.40 -16.74 29.44
N TYR A 192 0.91 -16.79 29.69
CA TYR A 192 1.49 -17.64 30.72
C TYR A 192 1.60 -16.98 32.10
N MET A 193 1.80 -15.66 32.16
CA MET A 193 2.15 -14.95 33.40
C MET A 193 0.98 -14.17 34.01
N HIS A 194 -0.09 -13.90 33.26
CA HIS A 194 -1.19 -13.04 33.72
C HIS A 194 -2.57 -13.70 33.55
N PRO A 195 -3.08 -14.40 34.59
CA PRO A 195 -4.37 -15.10 34.55
C PRO A 195 -5.55 -14.21 34.13
N GLU A 196 -5.58 -12.95 34.57
CA GLU A 196 -6.67 -12.02 34.21
C GLU A 196 -6.67 -11.64 32.73
N THR A 197 -5.48 -11.49 32.13
CA THR A 197 -5.32 -11.19 30.71
C THR A 197 -5.77 -12.38 29.87
N MET A 198 -5.38 -13.59 30.27
CA MET A 198 -5.83 -14.86 29.67
C MET A 198 -7.34 -15.02 29.78
N ARG A 199 -7.92 -14.80 30.97
CA ARG A 199 -9.37 -14.91 31.23
C ARG A 199 -10.19 -13.97 30.35
N ARG A 200 -9.64 -12.78 30.02
CA ARG A 200 -10.28 -11.78 29.16
C ARG A 200 -9.92 -11.93 27.68
N GLY A 201 -9.06 -12.88 27.32
CA GLY A 201 -8.62 -13.08 25.94
C GLY A 201 -7.84 -11.89 25.35
N ILE A 202 -7.21 -11.08 26.19
CA ILE A 202 -6.48 -9.88 25.74
C ILE A 202 -5.15 -10.32 25.12
N ARG A 203 -4.95 -9.98 23.85
CA ARG A 203 -3.74 -10.29 23.08
C ARG A 203 -3.49 -9.24 22.01
N PHE A 204 -2.22 -9.05 21.66
CA PHE A 204 -1.84 -8.29 20.48
C PHE A 204 -2.32 -9.00 19.22
N GLY A 205 -2.98 -8.26 18.33
CA GLY A 205 -3.28 -8.72 16.98
C GLY A 205 -2.01 -8.89 16.17
N VAL A 206 -1.75 -10.13 15.73
CA VAL A 206 -0.62 -10.50 14.88
C VAL A 206 -1.18 -10.98 13.54
N TYR A 207 -0.71 -10.38 12.46
CA TYR A 207 -1.04 -10.82 11.11
C TYR A 207 0.12 -11.62 10.55
N LYS A 208 -0.15 -12.76 9.90
CA LYS A 208 0.89 -13.52 9.23
C LYS A 208 1.45 -12.72 8.07
N LYS A 209 2.71 -12.33 8.21
CA LYS A 209 3.47 -11.59 7.22
C LYS A 209 4.66 -12.41 6.80
N ILE A 210 4.77 -12.68 5.51
CA ILE A 210 5.90 -13.38 4.90
C ILE A 210 6.62 -12.39 4.00
N VAL A 211 7.91 -12.21 4.24
CA VAL A 211 8.75 -11.31 3.46
C VAL A 211 9.66 -12.15 2.56
N PHE A 212 9.54 -11.96 1.25
CA PHE A 212 10.49 -12.41 0.24
C PHE A 212 11.30 -11.20 -0.26
N PRO A 213 12.46 -11.41 -0.91
CA PRO A 213 13.32 -10.31 -1.37
C PRO A 213 12.61 -9.26 -2.24
N PHE A 214 11.65 -9.68 -3.06
CA PHE A 214 10.96 -8.77 -4.00
C PHE A 214 9.45 -8.64 -3.74
N THR A 215 8.91 -9.43 -2.81
CA THR A 215 7.46 -9.54 -2.57
C THR A 215 7.19 -9.79 -1.10
N LYS A 216 6.11 -9.23 -0.58
CA LYS A 216 5.58 -9.52 0.75
C LYS A 216 4.16 -10.07 0.58
N LEU A 217 3.89 -11.15 1.32
CA LEU A 217 2.54 -11.66 1.52
C LEU A 217 2.09 -11.26 2.91
N ARG A 218 0.89 -10.70 3.01
CA ARG A 218 0.24 -10.39 4.28
C ARG A 218 -1.11 -11.07 4.29
N GLU A 219 -1.40 -11.84 5.33
CA GLU A 219 -2.73 -12.40 5.53
C GLU A 219 -3.75 -11.26 5.58
N ASP A 220 -4.79 -11.39 4.75
CA ASP A 220 -5.79 -10.36 4.56
C ASP A 220 -7.16 -10.91 4.90
N TYR A 221 -7.74 -10.35 5.96
CA TYR A 221 -9.07 -10.69 6.44
C TYR A 221 -10.18 -9.88 5.76
N GLY A 222 -9.84 -9.08 4.75
CA GLY A 222 -10.81 -8.18 4.10
C GLY A 222 -11.25 -7.04 5.02
N ILE A 223 -10.36 -6.63 5.94
CA ILE A 223 -10.63 -5.56 6.89
C ILE A 223 -10.18 -4.24 6.27
N ASN A 224 -11.08 -3.26 6.27
CA ASN A 224 -10.77 -1.90 5.83
C ASN A 224 -9.90 -1.18 6.86
N THR A 225 -9.02 -0.29 6.40
CA THR A 225 -8.28 0.60 7.30
C THR A 225 -9.21 1.66 7.89
N LEU A 226 -8.83 2.28 9.01
CA LEU A 226 -9.58 3.40 9.57
C LEU A 226 -9.65 4.58 8.58
N ASP A 227 -8.59 4.78 7.80
CA ASP A 227 -8.55 5.81 6.75
C ASP A 227 -9.57 5.51 5.65
N GLU A 228 -9.67 4.25 5.19
CA GLU A 228 -10.67 3.84 4.20
C GLU A 228 -12.10 4.03 4.75
N ILE A 229 -12.33 3.66 6.01
CA ILE A 229 -13.63 3.87 6.67
C ILE A 229 -13.96 5.36 6.76
N TYR A 230 -12.98 6.20 7.08
CA TYR A 230 -13.13 7.65 7.13
C TYR A 230 -13.44 8.24 5.75
N GLU A 231 -12.67 7.89 4.71
CA GLU A 231 -12.91 8.35 3.33
C GLU A 231 -14.32 7.96 2.85
N ILE A 232 -14.76 6.72 3.14
CA ILE A 232 -16.11 6.24 2.83
C ILE A 232 -17.16 7.08 3.57
N ALA A 233 -16.98 7.32 4.87
CA ALA A 233 -17.91 8.12 5.67
C ALA A 233 -18.00 9.58 5.19
N CYS A 234 -16.87 10.21 4.84
CA CYS A 234 -16.85 11.55 4.25
C CYS A 234 -17.62 11.57 2.92
N SER A 235 -17.33 10.62 2.03
CA SER A 235 -18.00 10.50 0.73
C SER A 235 -19.51 10.33 0.87
N HIS A 236 -19.98 9.48 1.79
CA HIS A 236 -21.41 9.30 2.07
C HIS A 236 -22.11 10.57 2.53
N ASN A 237 -21.40 11.44 3.25
CA ASN A 237 -21.93 12.72 3.73
C ASN A 237 -21.70 13.88 2.75
N GLY A 238 -21.17 13.61 1.55
CA GLY A 238 -20.83 14.65 0.57
C GLY A 238 -19.66 15.54 1.01
N LEU A 239 -18.86 15.07 1.97
CA LEU A 239 -17.70 15.77 2.50
C LEU A 239 -16.43 15.30 1.80
N ASP A 240 -15.51 16.23 1.60
CA ASP A 240 -14.18 15.93 1.11
C ASP A 240 -13.24 15.57 2.28
N PRO A 241 -12.62 14.38 2.30
CA PRO A 241 -11.76 13.95 3.41
C PRO A 241 -10.56 14.89 3.64
N ASP A 242 -10.11 15.62 2.61
CA ASP A 242 -9.00 16.58 2.71
C ASP A 242 -9.39 17.91 3.36
N THR A 243 -10.70 18.19 3.53
CA THR A 243 -11.21 19.46 4.08
C THR A 243 -10.62 19.76 5.45
N ALA A 244 -10.47 18.75 6.30
CA ALA A 244 -9.90 18.90 7.63
C ALA A 244 -8.46 19.45 7.59
N ASN A 245 -7.63 18.96 6.66
CA ASN A 245 -6.26 19.43 6.48
C ASN A 245 -6.21 20.88 5.96
N VAL A 246 -7.13 21.24 5.06
CA VAL A 246 -7.23 22.61 4.53
C VAL A 246 -7.61 23.60 5.63
N LEU A 247 -8.63 23.27 6.43
CA LEU A 247 -9.08 24.08 7.56
C LEU A 247 -7.97 24.23 8.60
N PHE A 248 -7.35 23.13 9.01
CA PHE A 248 -6.24 23.15 9.96
C PHE A 248 -5.08 24.01 9.47
N SER A 249 -4.69 23.87 8.21
CA SER A 249 -3.61 24.66 7.60
C SER A 249 -3.94 26.16 7.55
N ARG A 250 -5.20 26.51 7.28
CA ARG A 250 -5.68 27.90 7.28
C ARG A 250 -5.62 28.49 8.68
N ASP A 251 -6.09 27.77 9.68
CA ASP A 251 -6.17 28.26 11.06
C ASP A 251 -4.76 28.45 11.65
N ILE A 252 -3.82 27.54 11.36
CA ILE A 252 -2.40 27.71 11.71
C ILE A 252 -1.81 28.95 11.06
N LYS A 253 -2.07 29.20 9.77
CA LYS A 253 -1.59 30.42 9.08
C LYS A 253 -2.13 31.69 9.73
N ASN A 254 -3.41 31.70 10.09
CA ASN A 254 -4.06 32.84 10.75
C ASN A 254 -3.46 33.11 12.15
N ILE A 255 -3.14 32.06 12.91
CA ILE A 255 -2.48 32.20 14.21
C ILE A 255 -1.07 32.78 14.04
N LEU A 256 -0.33 32.32 13.04
CA LEU A 256 1.03 32.78 12.77
C LEU A 256 1.05 34.24 12.29
N SER A 257 0.11 34.64 11.43
CA SER A 257 -0.02 36.04 11.00
C SER A 257 -0.38 36.97 12.15
N ASN A 258 -1.27 36.54 13.06
CA ASN A 258 -1.69 37.34 14.21
C ASN A 258 -0.64 37.42 15.33
N LYS A 259 0.39 36.57 15.33
CA LYS A 259 1.51 36.64 16.28
C LYS A 259 2.70 37.48 15.77
N MET A 260 2.71 37.82 14.49
CA MET A 260 3.80 38.58 13.85
C MET A 260 3.43 40.03 13.51
N GLY A 261 2.16 40.42 13.67
CA GLY A 261 1.69 41.81 13.63
C GLY A 261 1.47 42.34 15.03
#